data_AF-A0A1V5MXD5-F1
#
_entry.id   AF-A0A1V5MXD5-F1
#
_cell.length_a   1.000
_cell.length_b   1.000
_cell.length_c   1.000
_cell.angle_alpha   90.00
_cell.angle_beta   90.00
_cell.angle_gamma   90.00
#
_symmetry.space_group_name_H-M   'P 1'
#
loop_
_entity.id
_entity.type
_entity.pdbx_description
1 polymer ?
#
loop_
_entity_poly.entity_id
_entity_poly.type
_entity_poly.pdbx_seq_one_letter_code
_entity_poly.pdbx_strand_id
1 'polypeptide(L)'
;MTVTMKADKNHRISLAALLTGLLMMSSLVVTAQTDKAAYLNRINEQYPGADIVEFEVKEGYVEIEFLYEGAVYEVGMDSNKDVIYREEATVVPADVLPKIERKLAESYVGWTVDEYAKVTRGDTAFYKVELMKEGVEENVYFSLEGKYFKLGNVVVDEPWTKGDLLQLQLFASAPYDFLRPAKTFELPELLREVSGIARDTDGTLLCVQDELGVVFRFDPKKERLQGMYRFADVGDFEDIAINGQKAYVLRSDGAVFTFDTNDYDGTVTQTIVPLPSMNMEGLFLHSSGKELLFASKEDKVGGTGWQRAIYSQRLKKGARPVEVLSIDQLALNDNLAKAFPAMKGKQLQLNPSALAIHPLTGDWYVLSATNRLLAVYSQGQLMSVYPLPAEVYYKPEGMTFCPNGDLYLSSEGMKNGYIGGEIYYLPMR
;
A
#
# COMPACT_ATOMS: atom_id res chain seq x y z
N MET A 1 -19.52 68.92 37.71
CA MET A 1 -18.41 68.14 38.31
C MET A 1 -18.18 66.92 37.46
N THR A 2 -16.97 66.83 36.93
CA THR A 2 -16.48 65.79 36.03
C THR A 2 -16.35 64.46 36.78
N VAL A 3 -17.00 63.39 36.31
CA VAL A 3 -16.60 62.01 36.61
C VAL A 3 -16.67 61.20 35.33
N THR A 4 -15.49 60.76 34.91
CA THR A 4 -15.15 59.87 33.82
C THR A 4 -15.66 58.45 34.13
N MET A 5 -16.31 57.79 33.17
CA MET A 5 -16.40 56.32 33.14
C MET A 5 -15.78 55.79 31.86
N LYS A 6 -14.87 54.83 32.07
CA LYS A 6 -14.00 54.15 31.12
C LYS A 6 -14.80 53.42 30.04
N ALA A 7 -14.26 53.43 28.82
CA ALA A 7 -14.61 52.50 27.78
C ALA A 7 -14.21 51.08 28.19
N ASP A 8 -15.17 50.15 28.10
CA ASP A 8 -14.87 48.73 27.99
C ASP A 8 -15.21 48.30 26.55
N LYS A 9 -14.16 48.05 25.77
CA LYS A 9 -14.25 47.44 24.45
C LYS A 9 -14.24 45.95 24.69
N ASN A 10 -15.33 45.25 24.40
CA ASN A 10 -15.32 43.91 23.80
C ASN A 10 -16.72 43.34 23.69
N HIS A 11 -17.31 43.41 22.49
CA HIS A 11 -17.99 42.30 21.81
C HIS A 11 -18.66 42.88 20.55
N ARG A 12 -17.85 43.03 19.50
CA ARG A 12 -18.35 42.98 18.13
C ARG A 12 -17.77 41.72 17.53
N ILE A 13 -18.49 40.60 17.70
CA ILE A 13 -18.33 39.47 16.80
C ILE A 13 -18.68 40.03 15.43
N SER A 14 -17.64 40.17 14.61
CA SER A 14 -17.76 40.61 13.23
C SER A 14 -18.71 39.66 12.51
N LEU A 15 -19.85 40.18 12.03
CA LEU A 15 -20.75 39.47 11.12
C LEU A 15 -20.00 38.96 9.87
N ALA A 16 -18.82 39.53 9.57
CA ALA A 16 -17.95 39.07 8.49
C ALA A 16 -17.21 37.76 8.80
N ALA A 17 -16.95 37.42 10.07
CA ALA A 17 -16.26 36.17 10.43
C ALA A 17 -17.16 34.93 10.34
N LEU A 18 -18.48 35.09 10.58
CA LEU A 18 -19.47 34.04 10.30
C LEU A 18 -19.73 33.89 8.79
N LEU A 19 -19.64 34.99 8.02
CA LEU A 19 -19.81 34.95 6.57
C LEU A 19 -18.60 34.34 5.85
N THR A 20 -17.36 34.61 6.28
CA THR A 20 -16.15 34.04 5.65
C THR A 20 -15.98 32.54 5.95
N GLY A 21 -16.41 32.06 7.12
CA GLY A 21 -16.45 30.63 7.44
C GLY A 21 -17.47 29.85 6.59
N LEU A 22 -18.64 30.44 6.32
CA LEU A 22 -19.65 29.86 5.43
C LEU A 22 -19.20 29.88 3.94
N LEU A 23 -18.49 30.95 3.53
CA LEU A 23 -17.95 31.07 2.17
C LEU A 23 -16.79 30.10 1.91
N MET A 24 -15.91 29.82 2.89
CA MET A 24 -14.82 28.85 2.72
C MET A 24 -15.27 27.38 2.75
N MET A 25 -16.28 27.04 3.56
CA MET A 25 -16.92 25.73 3.44
C MET A 25 -17.71 25.60 2.14
N SER A 26 -18.34 26.67 1.65
CA SER A 26 -18.98 26.64 0.33
C SER A 26 -17.96 26.51 -0.81
N SER A 27 -16.76 27.12 -0.71
CA SER A 27 -15.76 27.02 -1.78
C SER A 27 -15.08 25.65 -1.86
N LEU A 28 -14.84 24.98 -0.72
CA LEU A 28 -14.28 23.61 -0.69
C LEU A 28 -15.28 22.55 -1.17
N VAL A 29 -16.55 22.71 -0.79
CA VAL A 29 -17.64 21.87 -1.32
C VAL A 29 -17.86 22.15 -2.81
N VAL A 30 -17.78 23.41 -3.24
CA VAL A 30 -17.86 23.78 -4.66
C VAL A 30 -16.69 23.21 -5.46
N THR A 31 -15.46 23.17 -4.93
CA THR A 31 -14.30 22.55 -5.63
C THR A 31 -14.40 21.04 -5.75
N ALA A 32 -14.86 20.33 -4.70
CA ALA A 32 -15.07 18.88 -4.76
C ALA A 32 -16.26 18.51 -5.67
N GLN A 33 -17.31 19.33 -5.66
CA GLN A 33 -18.50 19.16 -6.50
C GLN A 33 -18.26 19.54 -7.97
N THR A 34 -17.32 20.45 -8.24
CA THR A 34 -16.90 20.82 -9.61
C THR A 34 -15.99 19.78 -10.26
N ASP A 35 -15.16 19.05 -9.49
CA ASP A 35 -14.30 18.01 -10.06
C ASP A 35 -15.13 16.78 -10.46
N LYS A 36 -16.05 16.30 -9.60
CA LYS A 36 -16.99 15.21 -9.93
C LYS A 36 -17.82 15.52 -11.19
N ALA A 37 -18.34 16.76 -11.30
CA ALA A 37 -19.12 17.15 -12.47
C ALA A 37 -18.32 17.07 -13.78
N ALA A 38 -17.01 17.34 -13.76
CA ALA A 38 -16.17 17.22 -14.94
C ALA A 38 -16.02 15.77 -15.41
N TYR A 39 -15.82 14.82 -14.49
CA TYR A 39 -15.81 13.39 -14.80
C TYR A 39 -17.16 12.92 -15.35
N LEU A 40 -18.26 13.29 -14.70
CA LEU A 40 -19.60 12.91 -15.16
C LEU A 40 -19.96 13.51 -16.52
N ASN A 41 -19.53 14.74 -16.81
CA ASN A 41 -19.66 15.33 -18.14
C ASN A 41 -18.92 14.51 -19.18
N ARG A 42 -17.73 14.01 -18.86
CA ARG A 42 -16.95 13.16 -19.78
C ARG A 42 -17.64 11.83 -20.06
N ILE A 43 -18.26 11.22 -19.07
CA ILE A 43 -19.14 10.05 -19.27
C ILE A 43 -20.30 10.44 -20.17
N ASN A 44 -21.02 11.52 -19.90
CA ASN A 44 -22.18 11.93 -20.71
C ASN A 44 -21.82 12.36 -22.15
N GLU A 45 -20.61 12.85 -22.40
CA GLU A 45 -20.10 13.12 -23.76
C GLU A 45 -19.97 11.83 -24.60
N GLN A 46 -19.55 10.73 -23.97
CA GLN A 46 -19.35 9.44 -24.63
C GLN A 46 -20.59 8.55 -24.59
N TYR A 47 -21.39 8.66 -23.52
CA TYR A 47 -22.58 7.88 -23.21
C TYR A 47 -23.75 8.81 -22.87
N PRO A 48 -24.35 9.48 -23.87
CA PRO A 48 -25.39 10.49 -23.62
C PRO A 48 -26.63 9.87 -22.97
N GLY A 49 -26.95 10.30 -21.74
CA GLY A 49 -28.07 9.75 -20.98
C GLY A 49 -27.76 8.47 -20.21
N ALA A 50 -26.48 8.20 -19.93
CA ALA A 50 -26.09 7.19 -18.95
C ALA A 50 -26.65 7.49 -17.56
N ASP A 51 -27.18 6.46 -16.89
CA ASP A 51 -27.62 6.52 -15.50
C ASP A 51 -26.45 6.11 -14.60
N ILE A 52 -25.86 7.08 -13.91
CA ILE A 52 -24.72 6.82 -13.00
C ILE A 52 -25.19 5.98 -11.81
N VAL A 53 -24.55 4.84 -11.62
CA VAL A 53 -24.80 3.89 -10.53
C VAL A 53 -23.89 4.23 -9.36
N GLU A 54 -22.57 4.31 -9.62
CA GLU A 54 -21.55 4.53 -8.59
C GLU A 54 -20.48 5.52 -9.08
N PHE A 55 -19.86 6.20 -8.12
CA PHE A 55 -18.73 7.10 -8.36
C PHE A 55 -17.78 7.01 -7.17
N GLU A 56 -16.62 6.39 -7.38
CA GLU A 56 -15.61 6.16 -6.36
C GLU A 56 -14.32 6.89 -6.69
N VAL A 57 -13.71 7.53 -5.69
CA VAL A 57 -12.40 8.18 -5.85
C VAL A 57 -11.35 7.23 -5.30
N LYS A 58 -10.41 6.82 -6.15
CA LYS A 58 -9.31 5.92 -5.82
C LYS A 58 -7.98 6.69 -5.76
N GLU A 59 -6.95 6.05 -5.24
CA GLU A 59 -5.60 6.64 -5.31
C GLU A 59 -5.13 6.69 -6.77
N GLY A 60 -5.05 7.90 -7.33
CA GLY A 60 -4.55 8.17 -8.68
C GLY A 60 -5.60 8.15 -9.80
N TYR A 61 -6.84 7.71 -9.55
CA TYR A 61 -7.92 7.69 -10.56
C TYR A 61 -9.31 7.75 -9.92
N VAL A 62 -10.34 7.92 -10.74
CA VAL A 62 -11.76 7.86 -10.38
C VAL A 62 -12.40 6.72 -11.14
N GLU A 63 -13.25 5.96 -10.45
CA GLU A 63 -14.02 4.85 -11.00
C GLU A 63 -15.50 5.23 -11.05
N ILE A 64 -16.15 4.98 -12.18
CA ILE A 64 -17.55 5.37 -12.41
C ILE A 64 -18.29 4.20 -13.02
N GLU A 65 -19.26 3.68 -12.28
CA GLU A 65 -20.19 2.67 -12.75
C GLU A 65 -21.47 3.34 -13.26
N PHE A 66 -21.97 2.92 -14.42
CA PHE A 66 -23.20 3.47 -15.00
C PHE A 66 -23.92 2.46 -15.90
N LEU A 67 -25.24 2.62 -15.97
CA LEU A 67 -26.09 1.91 -16.92
C LEU A 67 -26.22 2.73 -18.19
N TYR A 68 -25.97 2.12 -19.34
CA TYR A 68 -26.18 2.75 -20.65
C TYR A 68 -26.70 1.72 -21.66
N GLU A 69 -27.81 2.05 -22.33
CA GLU A 69 -28.47 1.17 -23.31
C GLU A 69 -28.75 -0.26 -22.82
N GLY A 70 -28.99 -0.42 -21.51
CA GLY A 70 -29.32 -1.71 -20.89
C GLY A 70 -28.11 -2.57 -20.51
N ALA A 71 -26.89 -2.04 -20.61
CA ALA A 71 -25.66 -2.68 -20.14
C ALA A 71 -24.99 -1.86 -19.03
N VAL A 72 -24.38 -2.55 -18.07
CA VAL A 72 -23.57 -1.93 -17.02
C VAL A 72 -22.14 -1.73 -17.56
N TYR A 73 -21.60 -0.56 -17.28
CA TYR A 73 -20.25 -0.17 -17.60
C TYR A 73 -19.55 0.35 -16.36
N GLU A 74 -18.27 0.03 -16.24
CA GLU A 74 -17.38 0.68 -15.30
C GLU A 74 -16.25 1.36 -16.08
N VAL A 75 -15.93 2.61 -15.72
CA VAL A 75 -14.88 3.39 -16.38
C VAL A 75 -13.95 3.98 -15.35
N GLY A 76 -12.66 3.67 -15.47
CA GLY A 76 -11.58 4.32 -14.75
C GLY A 76 -11.07 5.55 -15.50
N MET A 77 -10.85 6.64 -14.78
CA MET A 77 -10.39 7.92 -15.33
C MET A 77 -9.26 8.53 -14.50
N ASP A 78 -8.20 9.00 -15.14
CA ASP A 78 -7.10 9.68 -14.42
C ASP A 78 -7.48 11.11 -13.98
N SER A 79 -6.56 11.78 -13.29
CA SER A 79 -6.75 13.17 -12.85
C SER A 79 -7.01 14.19 -13.97
N ASN A 80 -6.63 13.86 -15.21
CA ASN A 80 -6.87 14.66 -16.43
C ASN A 80 -8.21 14.33 -17.10
N LYS A 81 -8.97 13.39 -16.55
CA LYS A 81 -10.25 12.89 -17.08
C LYS A 81 -10.06 12.12 -18.39
N ASP A 82 -8.88 11.56 -18.59
CA ASP A 82 -8.63 10.60 -19.66
C ASP A 82 -9.04 9.21 -19.19
N VAL A 83 -9.76 8.48 -20.05
CA VAL A 83 -10.20 7.11 -19.77
C VAL A 83 -8.99 6.20 -19.79
N ILE A 84 -8.69 5.59 -18.64
CA ILE A 84 -7.56 4.67 -18.46
C ILE A 84 -7.98 3.21 -18.66
N TYR A 85 -9.24 2.87 -18.40
CA TYR A 85 -9.86 1.60 -18.77
C TYR A 85 -11.38 1.72 -18.83
N ARG A 86 -12.00 0.76 -19.52
CA ARG A 86 -13.45 0.52 -19.53
C ARG A 86 -13.69 -0.97 -19.34
N GLU A 87 -14.63 -1.31 -18.47
CA GLU A 87 -15.17 -2.64 -18.29
C GLU A 87 -16.63 -2.68 -18.75
N GLU A 88 -17.01 -3.77 -19.41
CA GLU A 88 -18.40 -4.03 -19.83
C GLU A 88 -18.72 -5.52 -19.69
N ALA A 89 -19.91 -5.84 -19.17
CA ALA A 89 -20.44 -7.20 -19.19
C ALA A 89 -20.40 -7.78 -20.61
N THR A 90 -19.96 -9.03 -20.77
CA THR A 90 -19.73 -9.61 -22.09
C THR A 90 -20.08 -11.09 -22.17
N VAL A 91 -20.30 -11.57 -23.39
CA VAL A 91 -20.40 -13.00 -23.70
C VAL A 91 -19.11 -13.44 -24.37
N VAL A 92 -18.37 -14.33 -23.73
CA VAL A 92 -17.13 -14.87 -24.31
C VAL A 92 -17.46 -15.73 -25.55
N PRO A 93 -16.75 -15.55 -26.69
CA PRO A 93 -16.96 -16.34 -27.89
C PRO A 93 -16.83 -17.84 -27.66
N ALA A 94 -17.65 -18.63 -28.36
CA ALA A 94 -17.76 -20.08 -28.17
C ALA A 94 -16.47 -20.87 -28.46
N ASP A 95 -15.55 -20.32 -29.26
CA ASP A 95 -14.24 -20.90 -29.56
C ASP A 95 -13.16 -20.54 -28.51
N VAL A 96 -13.43 -19.55 -27.66
CA VAL A 96 -12.55 -19.07 -26.59
C VAL A 96 -12.97 -19.61 -25.24
N LEU A 97 -14.27 -19.61 -24.95
CA LEU A 97 -14.85 -19.99 -23.65
C LEU A 97 -14.35 -21.34 -23.11
N PRO A 98 -14.26 -22.44 -23.90
CA PRO A 98 -13.77 -23.72 -23.39
C PRO A 98 -12.31 -23.69 -22.90
N LYS A 99 -11.49 -22.77 -23.42
CA LYS A 99 -10.09 -22.61 -22.97
C LYS A 99 -10.03 -21.97 -21.59
N ILE A 100 -10.89 -20.97 -21.36
CA ILE A 100 -11.07 -20.29 -20.08
C ILE A 100 -11.60 -21.29 -19.06
N GLU A 101 -12.73 -21.93 -19.34
CA GLU A 101 -13.38 -22.90 -18.45
C GLU A 101 -12.44 -24.04 -18.03
N ARG A 102 -11.62 -24.56 -18.95
CA ARG A 102 -10.62 -25.58 -18.62
C ARG A 102 -9.62 -25.07 -17.58
N LYS A 103 -9.08 -23.87 -17.75
CA LYS A 103 -8.14 -23.28 -16.79
C LYS A 103 -8.81 -23.03 -15.43
N LEU A 104 -10.06 -22.57 -15.45
CA LEU A 104 -10.86 -22.38 -14.24
C LEU A 104 -11.09 -23.70 -13.49
N ALA A 105 -11.50 -24.75 -14.20
CA ALA A 105 -11.70 -26.07 -13.63
C ALA A 105 -10.41 -26.68 -13.04
N GLU A 106 -9.25 -26.38 -13.64
CA GLU A 106 -7.95 -26.85 -13.15
C GLU A 106 -7.46 -26.08 -11.92
N SER A 107 -7.65 -24.77 -11.87
CA SER A 107 -7.00 -23.88 -10.89
C SER A 107 -7.93 -23.31 -9.81
N TYR A 108 -9.24 -23.29 -10.07
CA TYR A 108 -10.27 -22.69 -9.21
C TYR A 108 -11.36 -23.71 -8.87
N VAL A 109 -10.94 -24.87 -8.37
CA VAL A 109 -11.86 -25.97 -8.01
C VAL A 109 -12.83 -25.53 -6.90
N GLY A 110 -14.13 -25.66 -7.20
CA GLY A 110 -15.21 -25.31 -6.28
C GLY A 110 -15.57 -23.82 -6.26
N TRP A 111 -15.03 -23.02 -7.17
CA TRP A 111 -15.51 -21.68 -7.47
C TRP A 111 -16.55 -21.73 -8.59
N THR A 112 -17.53 -20.83 -8.57
CA THR A 112 -18.53 -20.65 -9.63
C THR A 112 -18.25 -19.36 -10.36
N VAL A 113 -18.41 -19.33 -11.68
CA VAL A 113 -18.35 -18.07 -12.43
C VAL A 113 -19.61 -17.27 -12.15
N ASP A 114 -19.45 -15.99 -11.81
CA ASP A 114 -20.55 -15.04 -11.65
C ASP A 114 -20.74 -14.25 -12.95
N GLU A 115 -19.72 -13.48 -13.35
CA GLU A 115 -19.75 -12.65 -14.56
C GLU A 115 -18.51 -12.84 -15.45
N TYR A 116 -18.72 -12.65 -16.75
CA TYR A 116 -17.65 -12.39 -17.70
C TYR A 116 -17.73 -10.92 -18.12
N ALA A 117 -16.64 -10.20 -17.97
CA ALA A 117 -16.53 -8.84 -18.47
C ALA A 117 -15.40 -8.72 -19.49
N LYS A 118 -15.54 -7.76 -20.41
CA LYS A 118 -14.47 -7.36 -21.30
C LYS A 118 -13.91 -6.04 -20.81
N VAL A 119 -12.62 -6.05 -20.52
CA VAL A 119 -11.88 -4.85 -20.15
C VAL A 119 -11.13 -4.34 -21.37
N THR A 120 -11.28 -3.06 -21.68
CA THR A 120 -10.59 -2.37 -22.77
C THR A 120 -9.73 -1.25 -22.19
N ARG A 121 -8.47 -1.22 -22.61
CA ARG A 121 -7.47 -0.25 -22.14
C ARG A 121 -6.55 0.16 -23.28
N GLY A 122 -6.67 1.42 -23.72
CA GLY A 122 -5.91 1.93 -24.86
C GLY A 122 -6.18 1.09 -26.11
N ASP A 123 -5.14 0.47 -26.66
CA ASP A 123 -5.18 -0.43 -27.82
C ASP A 123 -5.28 -1.92 -27.45
N THR A 124 -5.45 -2.24 -26.16
CA THR A 124 -5.53 -3.61 -25.65
C THR A 124 -6.92 -3.92 -25.07
N ALA A 125 -7.31 -5.20 -25.12
CA ALA A 125 -8.50 -5.68 -24.44
C ALA A 125 -8.33 -7.14 -24.01
N PHE A 126 -9.08 -7.54 -22.99
CA PHE A 126 -9.02 -8.87 -22.39
C PHE A 126 -10.33 -9.21 -21.69
N TYR A 127 -10.51 -10.48 -21.34
CA TYR A 127 -11.63 -10.96 -20.53
C TYR A 127 -11.24 -10.96 -19.05
N LYS A 128 -12.10 -10.41 -18.20
CA LYS A 128 -12.16 -10.62 -16.76
C LYS A 128 -13.24 -11.68 -16.50
N VAL A 129 -12.96 -12.61 -15.60
CA VAL A 129 -13.95 -13.57 -15.10
C VAL A 129 -14.03 -13.39 -13.60
N GLU A 130 -15.23 -13.07 -13.13
CA GLU A 130 -15.53 -12.95 -11.71
C GLU A 130 -15.93 -14.33 -11.18
N LEU A 131 -15.26 -14.77 -10.12
CA LEU A 131 -15.44 -16.08 -9.53
C LEU A 131 -15.97 -15.91 -8.10
N MET A 132 -16.94 -16.73 -7.73
CA MET A 132 -17.58 -16.72 -6.42
C MET A 132 -17.39 -18.05 -5.70
N LYS A 133 -17.03 -17.99 -4.41
CA LYS A 133 -17.01 -19.16 -3.51
C LYS A 133 -17.28 -18.76 -2.07
N GLU A 134 -18.35 -19.29 -1.49
CA GLU A 134 -18.71 -19.06 -0.08
C GLU A 134 -18.80 -17.56 0.29
N GLY A 135 -19.22 -16.72 -0.66
CA GLY A 135 -19.32 -15.26 -0.50
C GLY A 135 -18.03 -14.48 -0.72
N VAL A 136 -16.96 -15.15 -1.18
CA VAL A 136 -15.71 -14.53 -1.62
C VAL A 136 -15.71 -14.37 -3.13
N GLU A 137 -15.38 -13.18 -3.61
CA GLU A 137 -15.17 -12.85 -5.02
C GLU A 137 -13.67 -12.90 -5.38
N GLU A 138 -13.33 -13.38 -6.57
CA GLU A 138 -11.97 -13.41 -7.13
C GLU A 138 -12.02 -13.11 -8.63
N ASN A 139 -11.14 -12.22 -9.11
CA ASN A 139 -11.12 -11.77 -10.50
C ASN A 139 -9.91 -12.29 -11.26
N VAL A 140 -10.15 -12.95 -12.39
CA VAL A 140 -9.09 -13.60 -13.19
C VAL A 140 -9.12 -13.18 -14.66
N TYR A 141 -7.96 -13.08 -15.30
CA TYR A 141 -7.84 -12.47 -16.63
C TYR A 141 -7.36 -13.44 -17.70
N PHE A 142 -7.95 -13.26 -18.89
CA PHE A 142 -7.64 -14.05 -20.08
C PHE A 142 -7.53 -13.15 -21.29
N SER A 143 -6.57 -13.42 -22.18
CA SER A 143 -6.49 -12.71 -23.46
C SER A 143 -7.75 -12.97 -24.29
N LEU A 144 -7.96 -12.20 -25.34
CA LEU A 144 -9.11 -12.42 -26.25
C LEU A 144 -9.06 -13.81 -26.92
N GLU A 145 -7.92 -14.49 -26.92
CA GLU A 145 -7.74 -15.86 -27.41
C GLU A 145 -7.93 -16.93 -26.33
N GLY A 146 -8.22 -16.53 -25.08
CA GLY A 146 -8.48 -17.41 -23.92
C GLY A 146 -7.22 -17.85 -23.18
N LYS A 147 -6.09 -17.13 -23.33
CA LYS A 147 -4.85 -17.43 -22.60
C LYS A 147 -4.86 -16.70 -21.26
N TYR A 148 -4.75 -17.45 -20.17
CA TYR A 148 -4.61 -16.88 -18.82
C TYR A 148 -3.37 -15.99 -18.73
N PHE A 149 -3.54 -14.82 -18.13
CA PHE A 149 -2.44 -13.92 -17.77
C PHE A 149 -2.80 -13.13 -16.52
N LYS A 150 -1.79 -12.56 -15.86
CA LYS A 150 -1.98 -11.61 -14.77
C LYS A 150 -1.83 -10.21 -15.31
N LEU A 151 -2.72 -9.30 -14.94
CA LEU A 151 -2.53 -7.89 -15.27
C LEU A 151 -1.27 -7.40 -14.54
N GLY A 152 -0.27 -6.96 -15.31
CA GLY A 152 0.81 -6.17 -14.74
C GLY A 152 0.31 -4.79 -14.33
N ASN A 153 1.00 -4.17 -13.36
CA ASN A 153 0.70 -2.88 -12.73
C ASN A 153 0.93 -1.69 -13.67
N VAL A 154 0.17 -1.62 -14.79
CA VAL A 154 0.49 -0.75 -15.93
C VAL A 154 -0.09 0.68 -15.76
N VAL A 155 -0.80 1.01 -14.67
CA VAL A 155 -1.48 2.32 -14.48
C VAL A 155 -0.66 3.34 -13.68
N VAL A 156 0.54 3.01 -13.23
CA VAL A 156 1.30 3.93 -12.37
C VAL A 156 2.27 4.77 -13.20
N ASP A 157 2.15 6.11 -13.13
CA ASP A 157 3.11 7.03 -13.74
C ASP A 157 4.44 6.95 -12.99
N GLU A 158 5.43 6.30 -13.61
CA GLU A 158 6.77 6.14 -13.07
C GLU A 158 7.81 6.85 -13.94
N PRO A 159 8.82 7.50 -13.35
CA PRO A 159 9.88 8.15 -14.10
C PRO A 159 10.90 7.16 -14.70
N TRP A 160 10.67 5.86 -14.53
CA TRP A 160 11.53 4.77 -14.99
C TRP A 160 10.73 3.62 -15.56
N THR A 161 11.36 2.82 -16.42
CA THR A 161 10.89 1.48 -16.76
C THR A 161 11.79 0.42 -16.13
N LYS A 162 11.27 -0.80 -15.97
CA LYS A 162 12.09 -1.96 -15.57
C LYS A 162 13.31 -2.17 -16.47
N GLY A 163 13.17 -1.88 -17.77
CA GLY A 163 14.24 -1.94 -18.75
C GLY A 163 15.36 -0.94 -18.47
N ASP A 164 15.03 0.29 -18.09
CA ASP A 164 16.01 1.31 -17.71
C ASP A 164 16.78 0.89 -16.46
N LEU A 165 16.06 0.42 -15.44
CA LEU A 165 16.64 0.01 -14.16
C LEU A 165 17.62 -1.17 -14.32
N LEU A 166 17.31 -2.12 -15.22
CA LEU A 166 18.14 -3.29 -15.48
C LEU A 166 19.54 -2.93 -16.02
N GLN A 167 19.69 -1.77 -16.68
CA GLN A 167 20.97 -1.32 -17.24
C GLN A 167 21.87 -0.62 -16.20
N LEU A 168 21.36 -0.30 -15.02
CA LEU A 168 22.10 0.47 -14.03
C LEU A 168 23.07 -0.43 -13.25
N GLN A 169 24.30 0.04 -13.08
CA GLN A 169 25.31 -0.64 -12.24
C GLN A 169 24.80 -0.88 -10.81
N LEU A 170 23.94 0.02 -10.31
CA LEU A 170 23.25 -0.10 -9.03
C LEU A 170 22.57 -1.47 -8.84
N PHE A 171 21.82 -1.95 -9.84
CA PHE A 171 21.11 -3.23 -9.80
C PHE A 171 22.02 -4.43 -10.09
N ALA A 172 23.08 -4.22 -10.88
CA ALA A 172 24.09 -5.25 -11.14
C ALA A 172 24.87 -5.62 -9.87
N SER A 173 25.16 -4.66 -8.99
CA SER A 173 25.84 -4.88 -7.71
C SER A 173 24.90 -4.98 -6.51
N ALA A 174 23.59 -5.01 -6.71
CA ALA A 174 22.63 -5.12 -5.62
C ALA A 174 22.71 -6.49 -4.92
N PRO A 175 22.52 -6.55 -3.59
CA PRO A 175 22.54 -7.81 -2.83
C PRO A 175 21.36 -8.74 -3.16
N TYR A 176 20.32 -8.24 -3.83
CA TYR A 176 19.14 -8.97 -4.27
C TYR A 176 18.80 -8.64 -5.72
N ASP A 177 18.07 -9.52 -6.40
CA ASP A 177 17.46 -9.21 -7.71
C ASP A 177 16.08 -8.55 -7.52
N PHE A 178 16.09 -7.25 -7.19
CA PHE A 178 14.85 -6.51 -6.98
C PHE A 178 13.95 -6.41 -8.22
N LEU A 179 14.48 -6.63 -9.43
CA LEU A 179 13.69 -6.55 -10.67
C LEU A 179 13.06 -7.90 -11.03
N ARG A 180 13.57 -9.00 -10.48
CA ARG A 180 13.12 -10.37 -10.76
C ARG A 180 13.17 -11.19 -9.46
N PRO A 181 12.14 -11.06 -8.60
CA PRO A 181 11.98 -11.94 -7.45
C PRO A 181 12.09 -13.42 -7.87
N ALA A 182 12.71 -14.24 -7.03
CA ALA A 182 12.86 -15.67 -7.32
C ALA A 182 11.51 -16.40 -7.26
N LYS A 183 10.58 -15.88 -6.45
CA LYS A 183 9.21 -16.36 -6.36
C LYS A 183 8.27 -15.23 -5.97
N THR A 184 7.06 -15.25 -6.52
CA THR A 184 5.92 -14.43 -6.10
C THR A 184 4.84 -15.37 -5.57
N PHE A 185 4.26 -15.01 -4.43
CA PHE A 185 3.16 -15.70 -3.79
C PHE A 185 1.94 -14.79 -3.86
N GLU A 186 0.86 -15.28 -4.45
CA GLU A 186 -0.43 -14.57 -4.35
C GLU A 186 -0.99 -14.71 -2.96
N LEU A 187 -1.49 -13.61 -2.43
CA LEU A 187 -2.24 -13.61 -1.19
C LEU A 187 -3.75 -13.69 -1.49
N PRO A 188 -4.52 -14.35 -0.62
CA PRO A 188 -5.97 -14.35 -0.75
C PRO A 188 -6.54 -12.94 -0.50
N GLU A 189 -7.79 -12.72 -0.92
CA GLU A 189 -8.50 -11.44 -0.80
C GLU A 189 -8.43 -10.80 0.59
N LEU A 190 -8.49 -11.60 1.66
CA LEU A 190 -8.37 -11.14 3.05
C LEU A 190 -7.06 -10.40 3.36
N LEU A 191 -6.04 -10.58 2.52
CA LEU A 191 -4.71 -9.97 2.60
C LEU A 191 -4.42 -9.12 1.35
N ARG A 192 -5.45 -8.68 0.61
CA ARG A 192 -5.29 -7.73 -0.49
C ARG A 192 -4.59 -6.45 -0.01
N GLU A 193 -5.00 -5.94 1.14
CA GLU A 193 -4.42 -4.75 1.78
C GLU A 193 -3.34 -5.15 2.81
N VAL A 194 -2.48 -6.12 2.48
CA VAL A 194 -1.37 -6.54 3.35
C VAL A 194 -0.42 -5.37 3.64
N SER A 195 -0.34 -4.97 4.91
CA SER A 195 0.50 -3.85 5.32
C SER A 195 1.84 -4.35 5.90
N GLY A 196 1.80 -5.27 6.86
CA GLY A 196 3.00 -5.76 7.55
C GLY A 196 3.25 -7.25 7.42
N ILE A 197 4.53 -7.66 7.43
CA ILE A 197 4.93 -9.07 7.48
C ILE A 197 6.08 -9.34 8.46
N ALA A 198 6.01 -10.45 9.19
CA ALA A 198 7.10 -10.95 10.04
C ALA A 198 7.31 -12.45 9.86
N ARG A 199 8.57 -12.89 9.74
CA ARG A 199 8.88 -14.31 9.66
C ARG A 199 8.89 -14.96 11.05
N ASP A 200 8.14 -16.05 11.19
CA ASP A 200 8.16 -16.92 12.36
C ASP A 200 9.28 -17.98 12.27
N THR A 201 9.61 -18.58 13.40
CA THR A 201 10.66 -19.59 13.59
C THR A 201 10.44 -20.87 12.79
N ASP A 202 9.19 -21.25 12.53
CA ASP A 202 8.83 -22.42 11.70
C ASP A 202 8.90 -22.13 10.19
N GLY A 203 9.17 -20.87 9.81
CA GLY A 203 9.25 -20.41 8.43
C GLY A 203 7.93 -19.94 7.83
N THR A 204 6.84 -19.92 8.61
CA THR A 204 5.62 -19.20 8.23
C THR A 204 5.83 -17.68 8.30
N LEU A 205 5.00 -16.95 7.57
CA LEU A 205 4.92 -15.49 7.63
C LEU A 205 3.67 -15.11 8.40
N LEU A 206 3.82 -14.25 9.40
CA LEU A 206 2.72 -13.54 10.01
C LEU A 206 2.44 -12.30 9.15
N CYS A 207 1.19 -12.12 8.77
CA CYS A 207 0.75 -11.01 7.91
C CYS A 207 -0.33 -10.22 8.65
N VAL A 208 -0.23 -8.90 8.63
CA VAL A 208 -1.31 -8.00 9.04
C VAL A 208 -1.76 -7.20 7.82
N GLN A 209 -3.03 -6.84 7.78
CA GLN A 209 -3.62 -5.98 6.76
C GLN A 209 -4.14 -4.70 7.41
N ASP A 210 -4.28 -3.65 6.61
CA ASP A 210 -4.52 -2.27 7.08
C ASP A 210 -5.78 -2.14 7.98
N GLU A 211 -6.94 -2.59 7.49
CA GLU A 211 -8.21 -2.29 8.14
C GLU A 211 -8.61 -3.32 9.21
N LEU A 212 -8.05 -4.53 9.23
CA LEU A 212 -8.51 -5.63 10.07
C LEU A 212 -7.54 -6.02 11.19
N GLY A 213 -8.04 -6.05 12.42
CA GLY A 213 -7.35 -6.44 13.65
C GLY A 213 -7.08 -7.94 13.77
N VAL A 214 -6.54 -8.54 12.72
CA VAL A 214 -6.24 -9.97 12.59
C VAL A 214 -4.83 -10.14 12.06
N VAL A 215 -4.04 -11.00 12.74
CA VAL A 215 -2.78 -11.50 12.20
C VAL A 215 -3.03 -12.85 11.54
N PHE A 216 -2.74 -12.96 10.25
CA PHE A 216 -2.85 -14.18 9.47
C PHE A 216 -1.53 -14.94 9.44
N ARG A 217 -1.57 -16.27 9.44
CA ARG A 217 -0.38 -17.12 9.25
C ARG A 217 -0.35 -17.67 7.84
N PHE A 218 0.57 -17.21 7.01
CA PHE A 218 0.80 -17.70 5.66
C PHE A 218 1.97 -18.69 5.62
N ASP A 219 1.77 -19.87 5.03
CA ASP A 219 2.86 -20.84 4.81
C ASP A 219 3.36 -20.74 3.36
N PRO A 220 4.57 -20.19 3.11
CA PRO A 220 5.11 -20.06 1.76
C PRO A 220 5.45 -21.40 1.09
N LYS A 221 5.55 -22.51 1.84
CA LYS A 221 5.76 -23.84 1.25
C LYS A 221 4.45 -24.45 0.74
N LYS A 222 3.34 -24.16 1.41
CA LYS A 222 2.00 -24.65 1.04
C LYS A 222 1.17 -23.63 0.27
N GLU A 223 1.65 -22.39 0.19
CA GLU A 223 1.02 -21.25 -0.51
C GLU A 223 -0.42 -21.01 -0.04
N ARG A 224 -0.64 -21.08 1.28
CA ARG A 224 -1.96 -20.88 1.87
C ARG A 224 -1.90 -20.44 3.32
N LEU A 225 -3.00 -19.87 3.79
CA LEU A 225 -3.22 -19.58 5.20
C LEU A 225 -3.32 -20.86 6.03
N GLN A 226 -2.80 -20.81 7.26
CA GLN A 226 -2.81 -21.90 8.23
C GLN A 226 -3.58 -21.57 9.52
N GLY A 227 -3.92 -20.31 9.73
CA GLY A 227 -4.62 -19.85 10.92
C GLY A 227 -4.58 -18.33 11.05
N MET A 228 -5.21 -17.83 12.10
CA MET A 228 -5.31 -16.40 12.37
C MET A 228 -5.40 -16.12 13.88
N TYR A 229 -4.97 -14.93 14.28
CA TYR A 229 -5.08 -14.40 15.65
C TYR A 229 -5.82 -13.06 15.59
N ARG A 230 -7.07 -13.01 16.08
CA ARG A 230 -7.87 -11.79 16.10
C ARG A 230 -7.58 -10.97 17.36
N PHE A 231 -6.76 -9.94 17.23
CA PHE A 231 -6.29 -9.13 18.36
C PHE A 231 -7.07 -7.83 18.58
N ALA A 232 -7.83 -7.38 17.58
CA ALA A 232 -8.65 -6.18 17.62
C ALA A 232 -9.83 -6.28 16.62
N ASP A 233 -10.64 -5.22 16.56
CA ASP A 233 -11.67 -5.04 15.52
C ASP A 233 -11.06 -4.30 14.32
N VAL A 234 -11.73 -3.29 13.77
CA VAL A 234 -11.22 -2.48 12.66
C VAL A 234 -10.22 -1.45 13.16
N GLY A 235 -9.20 -1.15 12.36
CA GLY A 235 -8.14 -0.21 12.70
C GLY A 235 -7.41 0.27 11.45
N ASP A 236 -6.17 0.71 11.68
CA ASP A 236 -5.23 1.29 10.71
C ASP A 236 -3.87 0.66 11.05
N PHE A 237 -3.78 -0.65 10.79
CA PHE A 237 -2.74 -1.55 11.29
C PHE A 237 -1.63 -1.70 10.27
N GLU A 238 -0.43 -1.40 10.72
CA GLU A 238 0.61 -1.00 9.79
C GLU A 238 1.66 -2.08 9.64
N ASP A 239 2.20 -2.56 10.76
CA ASP A 239 3.30 -3.51 10.70
C ASP A 239 3.31 -4.46 11.90
N ILE A 240 4.05 -5.55 11.77
CA ILE A 240 4.14 -6.63 12.74
C ILE A 240 5.58 -7.03 12.99
N ALA A 241 5.90 -7.29 14.26
CA ALA A 241 7.15 -7.89 14.66
C ALA A 241 6.91 -9.07 15.61
N ILE A 242 7.84 -10.01 15.67
CA ILE A 242 7.76 -11.17 16.56
C ILE A 242 9.07 -11.41 17.32
N ASN A 243 8.95 -11.77 18.60
CA ASN A 243 10.05 -12.25 19.44
C ASN A 243 9.71 -13.62 20.04
N GLY A 244 10.23 -14.70 19.46
CA GLY A 244 9.82 -16.04 19.87
C GLY A 244 8.33 -16.24 19.61
N GLN A 245 7.52 -16.38 20.67
CA GLN A 245 6.06 -16.55 20.57
C GLN A 245 5.30 -15.24 20.82
N LYS A 246 5.99 -14.12 20.99
CA LYS A 246 5.36 -12.85 21.35
C LYS A 246 5.27 -11.93 20.14
N ALA A 247 4.05 -11.69 19.66
CA ALA A 247 3.77 -10.77 18.56
C ALA A 247 3.58 -9.34 19.06
N TYR A 248 3.94 -8.38 18.21
CA TYR A 248 3.74 -6.94 18.37
C TYR A 248 3.14 -6.41 17.08
N VAL A 249 1.94 -5.86 17.13
CA VAL A 249 1.28 -5.25 15.97
C VAL A 249 1.17 -3.75 16.19
N LEU A 250 1.64 -2.97 15.23
CA LEU A 250 1.58 -1.51 15.22
C LEU A 250 0.26 -1.04 14.60
N ARG A 251 -0.29 0.02 15.18
CA ARG A 251 -1.31 0.86 14.57
C ARG A 251 -0.74 2.25 14.33
N SER A 252 -1.22 2.95 13.31
CA SER A 252 -0.71 4.27 12.87
C SER A 252 -0.47 5.27 14.01
N ASP A 253 -1.35 5.29 15.01
CA ASP A 253 -1.28 6.16 16.20
C ASP A 253 -0.19 5.81 17.22
N GLY A 254 0.67 4.84 16.92
CA GLY A 254 1.72 4.36 17.83
C GLY A 254 1.21 3.43 18.93
N ALA A 255 -0.03 2.94 18.83
CA ALA A 255 -0.49 1.82 19.65
C ALA A 255 0.22 0.53 19.23
N VAL A 256 0.70 -0.22 20.22
CA VAL A 256 1.28 -1.55 20.02
C VAL A 256 0.42 -2.58 20.74
N PHE A 257 -0.15 -3.51 19.97
CA PHE A 257 -0.89 -4.66 20.46
C PHE A 257 0.05 -5.83 20.64
N THR A 258 0.00 -6.49 21.79
CA THR A 258 0.95 -7.53 22.16
C THR A 258 0.21 -8.76 22.68
N PHE A 259 0.54 -9.92 22.15
CA PHE A 259 -0.06 -11.20 22.53
C PHE A 259 0.89 -12.38 22.28
N ASP A 260 0.56 -13.54 22.84
CA ASP A 260 1.29 -14.80 22.65
C ASP A 260 0.68 -15.60 21.49
N THR A 261 1.50 -16.10 20.57
CA THR A 261 1.06 -16.85 19.38
C THR A 261 0.96 -18.35 19.62
N ASN A 262 1.61 -18.91 20.65
CA ASN A 262 1.60 -20.36 20.89
C ASN A 262 0.31 -20.82 21.57
N ASP A 263 -0.12 -20.10 22.61
CA ASP A 263 -1.32 -20.40 23.39
C ASP A 263 -2.31 -19.22 23.32
N TYR A 264 -2.63 -18.80 22.10
CA TYR A 264 -3.50 -17.64 21.90
C TYR A 264 -4.93 -17.90 22.40
N ASP A 265 -5.30 -17.24 23.50
CA ASP A 265 -6.61 -17.35 24.15
C ASP A 265 -7.49 -16.09 23.94
N GLY A 266 -7.05 -15.15 23.11
CA GLY A 266 -7.68 -13.85 22.92
C GLY A 266 -7.14 -12.74 23.83
N THR A 267 -6.24 -13.04 24.76
CA THR A 267 -5.65 -12.03 25.64
C THR A 267 -4.67 -11.14 24.86
N VAL A 268 -4.95 -9.83 24.84
CA VAL A 268 -4.13 -8.82 24.17
C VAL A 268 -3.83 -7.68 25.12
N THR A 269 -2.56 -7.24 25.14
CA THR A 269 -2.14 -6.01 25.82
C THR A 269 -1.94 -4.91 24.80
N GLN A 270 -2.63 -3.78 24.96
CA GLN A 270 -2.41 -2.58 24.16
C GLN A 270 -1.56 -1.57 24.95
N THR A 271 -0.52 -1.02 24.33
CA THR A 271 0.31 0.05 24.91
C THR A 271 0.48 1.17 23.90
N ILE A 272 0.20 2.42 24.30
CA ILE A 272 0.52 3.60 23.48
C ILE A 272 1.96 4.00 23.73
N VAL A 273 2.77 4.05 22.66
CA VAL A 273 4.12 4.59 22.71
C VAL A 273 4.05 6.09 22.45
N PRO A 274 4.64 6.96 23.30
CA PRO A 274 4.55 8.42 23.15
C PRO A 274 5.51 8.93 22.06
N LEU A 275 5.26 8.51 20.82
CA LEU A 275 6.03 8.89 19.64
C LEU A 275 5.62 10.30 19.18
N PRO A 276 6.53 11.08 18.58
CA PRO A 276 6.24 12.44 18.11
C PRO A 276 5.62 12.44 16.70
N SER A 277 4.71 11.51 16.42
CA SER A 277 3.91 11.48 15.19
C SER A 277 2.72 10.52 15.40
N MET A 278 1.65 10.73 14.64
CA MET A 278 0.40 9.95 14.68
C MET A 278 0.25 9.04 13.46
N ASN A 279 1.31 8.90 12.66
CA ASN A 279 1.32 8.14 11.42
C ASN A 279 2.64 7.35 11.33
N MET A 280 2.71 6.31 12.16
CA MET A 280 3.80 5.35 12.25
C MET A 280 3.46 4.15 11.39
N GLU A 281 4.29 3.82 10.41
CA GLU A 281 3.98 2.71 9.51
C GLU A 281 4.94 1.53 9.64
N GLY A 282 6.26 1.75 9.74
CA GLY A 282 7.20 0.65 9.94
C GLY A 282 7.38 0.24 11.42
N LEU A 283 7.41 -1.07 11.71
CA LEU A 283 7.72 -1.65 13.01
C LEU A 283 8.82 -2.71 12.89
N PHE A 284 9.91 -2.57 13.65
CA PHE A 284 10.93 -3.61 13.71
C PHE A 284 11.35 -3.93 15.14
N LEU A 285 11.44 -5.21 15.47
CA LEU A 285 12.06 -5.64 16.72
C LEU A 285 13.57 -5.82 16.50
N HIS A 286 14.37 -4.99 17.18
CA HIS A 286 15.81 -5.10 17.12
C HIS A 286 16.30 -6.47 17.64
N SER A 287 17.41 -6.98 17.10
CA SER A 287 17.98 -8.29 17.43
C SER A 287 18.33 -8.49 18.92
N SER A 288 18.43 -7.39 19.68
CA SER A 288 18.56 -7.42 21.14
C SER A 288 17.33 -7.97 21.86
N GLY A 289 16.18 -8.02 21.18
CA GLY A 289 14.87 -8.41 21.72
C GLY A 289 14.32 -7.44 22.78
N LYS A 290 14.92 -6.26 22.90
CA LYS A 290 14.70 -5.31 24.02
C LYS A 290 14.26 -3.92 23.58
N GLU A 291 14.12 -3.69 22.28
CA GLU A 291 13.69 -2.41 21.74
C GLU A 291 12.97 -2.62 20.41
N LEU A 292 11.95 -1.79 20.21
CA LEU A 292 11.20 -1.68 18.97
C LEU A 292 11.65 -0.41 18.26
N LEU A 293 11.74 -0.49 16.94
CA LEU A 293 11.97 0.63 16.05
C LEU A 293 10.65 0.98 15.35
N PHE A 294 10.41 2.27 15.17
CA PHE A 294 9.19 2.82 14.58
C PHE A 294 9.58 3.79 13.48
N ALA A 295 9.06 3.61 12.27
CA ALA A 295 9.29 4.50 11.14
C ALA A 295 8.08 5.41 10.92
N SER A 296 8.31 6.72 10.94
CA SER A 296 7.26 7.73 10.76
C SER A 296 7.10 8.10 9.29
N LYS A 297 5.86 8.07 8.80
CA LYS A 297 5.49 8.56 7.46
C LYS A 297 5.41 10.09 7.39
N GLU A 298 5.10 10.71 8.52
CA GLU A 298 5.03 12.17 8.65
C GLU A 298 6.41 12.85 8.63
N ASP A 299 6.39 14.14 8.29
CA ASP A 299 7.54 15.02 8.46
C ASP A 299 8.04 14.98 9.91
N LYS A 300 9.36 14.88 10.06
CA LYS A 300 10.03 14.97 11.35
C LYS A 300 9.67 16.29 12.04
N VAL A 301 9.13 16.19 13.25
CA VAL A 301 8.83 17.36 14.09
C VAL A 301 10.09 18.21 14.34
N GLY A 302 9.99 19.50 14.03
CA GLY A 302 11.12 20.43 14.13
C GLY A 302 12.19 20.28 13.03
N GLY A 303 11.93 19.45 12.01
CA GLY A 303 12.77 19.30 10.83
C GLY A 303 12.50 20.34 9.75
N THR A 304 13.06 20.09 8.56
CA THR A 304 12.98 21.01 7.40
C THR A 304 11.75 20.79 6.50
N GLY A 305 10.86 19.85 6.83
CA GLY A 305 9.77 19.39 5.96
C GLY A 305 10.21 18.40 4.86
N TRP A 306 11.50 18.05 4.82
CA TRP A 306 12.07 17.05 3.90
C TRP A 306 12.79 15.93 4.65
N GLN A 307 12.32 15.65 5.87
CA GLN A 307 12.93 14.68 6.75
C GLN A 307 11.85 13.75 7.30
N ARG A 308 12.14 12.46 7.33
CA ARG A 308 11.40 11.46 8.10
C ARG A 308 12.27 10.98 9.25
N ALA A 309 11.68 10.35 10.25
CA ALA A 309 12.41 9.89 11.42
C ALA A 309 12.09 8.43 11.74
N ILE A 310 13.12 7.71 12.19
CA ILE A 310 12.99 6.42 12.84
C ILE A 310 13.29 6.59 14.32
N TYR A 311 12.41 6.08 15.16
CA TYR A 311 12.51 6.13 16.61
C TYR A 311 12.79 4.75 17.18
N SER A 312 13.60 4.68 18.23
CA SER A 312 13.78 3.48 19.05
C SER A 312 13.11 3.66 20.40
N GLN A 313 12.32 2.68 20.82
CA GLN A 313 11.74 2.59 22.15
C GLN A 313 12.19 1.28 22.82
N ARG A 314 12.89 1.41 23.95
CA ARG A 314 13.23 0.25 24.78
C ARG A 314 11.97 -0.33 25.44
N LEU A 315 11.86 -1.65 25.45
CA LEU A 315 10.82 -2.44 26.12
C LEU A 315 11.08 -2.50 27.64
N LYS A 316 11.18 -1.32 28.26
CA LYS A 316 11.39 -1.15 29.70
C LYS A 316 10.48 -0.05 30.20
N LYS A 317 9.84 -0.26 31.35
CA LYS A 317 8.96 0.72 31.99
C LYS A 317 9.66 2.08 32.14
N GLY A 318 9.01 3.14 31.66
CA GLY A 318 9.48 4.52 31.75
C GLY A 318 10.56 4.92 30.74
N ALA A 319 11.01 4.00 29.87
CA ALA A 319 11.84 4.39 28.73
C ALA A 319 11.04 5.30 27.79
N ARG A 320 11.72 6.27 27.18
CA ARG A 320 11.13 7.19 26.20
C ARG A 320 11.70 6.91 24.81
N PRO A 321 10.94 7.19 23.74
CA PRO A 321 11.45 7.04 22.39
C PRO A 321 12.60 8.00 22.16
N VAL A 322 13.59 7.55 21.38
CA VAL A 322 14.71 8.36 20.91
C VAL A 322 14.80 8.27 19.42
N GLU A 323 15.06 9.38 18.74
CA GLU A 323 15.36 9.35 17.31
C GLU A 323 16.71 8.64 17.10
N VAL A 324 16.72 7.67 16.19
CA VAL A 324 17.92 6.85 15.87
C VAL A 324 18.35 7.00 14.42
N LEU A 325 17.46 7.44 13.54
CA LEU A 325 17.78 7.77 12.16
C LEU A 325 16.91 8.93 11.67
N SER A 326 17.53 9.87 10.96
CA SER A 326 16.83 10.89 10.18
C SER A 326 17.00 10.55 8.70
N ILE A 327 15.90 10.32 8.00
CA ILE A 327 15.88 10.07 6.57
C ILE A 327 15.79 11.44 5.89
N ASP A 328 16.91 11.89 5.31
CA ASP A 328 16.96 13.11 4.52
C ASP A 328 16.58 12.82 3.06
N GLN A 329 15.40 13.29 2.67
CA GLN A 329 14.84 13.07 1.34
C GLN A 329 15.70 13.72 0.24
N LEU A 330 16.39 14.84 0.52
CA LEU A 330 17.26 15.50 -0.46
C LEU A 330 18.52 14.67 -0.69
N ALA A 331 19.14 14.17 0.39
CA ALA A 331 20.28 13.27 0.30
C ALA A 331 19.93 11.98 -0.46
N LEU A 332 18.70 11.49 -0.27
CA LEU A 332 18.15 10.35 -1.00
C LEU A 332 18.06 10.63 -2.51
N ASN A 333 17.44 11.74 -2.90
CA ASN A 333 17.32 12.13 -4.32
C ASN A 333 18.69 12.35 -4.96
N ASP A 334 19.64 12.96 -4.24
CA ASP A 334 21.02 13.13 -4.70
C ASP A 334 21.75 11.79 -4.87
N ASN A 335 21.54 10.83 -3.96
CA ASN A 335 22.11 9.49 -4.07
C ASN A 335 21.55 8.78 -5.32
N LEU A 336 20.22 8.81 -5.50
CA LEU A 336 19.56 8.20 -6.65
C LEU A 336 20.01 8.86 -7.97
N ALA A 337 20.07 10.18 -8.04
CA ALA A 337 20.50 10.88 -9.26
C ALA A 337 21.98 10.62 -9.62
N LYS A 338 22.85 10.30 -8.65
CA LYS A 338 24.23 9.87 -8.93
C LYS A 338 24.26 8.48 -9.54
N ALA A 339 23.44 7.55 -9.05
CA ALA A 339 23.35 6.19 -9.57
C ALA A 339 22.56 6.11 -10.89
N PHE A 340 21.59 7.01 -11.07
CA PHE A 340 20.69 7.08 -12.20
C PHE A 340 20.49 8.53 -12.66
N PRO A 341 21.35 9.04 -13.58
CA PRO A 341 21.34 10.45 -13.97
C PRO A 341 20.01 11.00 -14.54
N ALA A 342 19.14 10.14 -15.08
CA ALA A 342 17.82 10.54 -15.57
C ALA A 342 16.90 11.08 -14.44
N MET A 343 17.21 10.73 -13.19
CA MET A 343 16.47 11.19 -12.00
C MET A 343 16.90 12.58 -11.51
N LYS A 344 17.89 13.21 -12.15
CA LYS A 344 18.38 14.52 -11.75
C LYS A 344 17.26 15.56 -11.80
N GLY A 345 17.02 16.22 -10.66
CA GLY A 345 15.99 17.26 -10.52
C GLY A 345 14.59 16.73 -10.24
N LYS A 346 14.39 15.41 -10.21
CA LYS A 346 13.16 14.79 -9.69
C LYS A 346 13.17 14.87 -8.15
N GLN A 347 11.99 15.05 -7.57
CA GLN A 347 11.81 15.16 -6.13
C GLN A 347 10.94 14.00 -5.65
N LEU A 348 11.57 12.84 -5.46
CA LEU A 348 10.90 11.67 -4.92
C LEU A 348 10.92 11.71 -3.39
N GLN A 349 9.91 11.07 -2.79
CA GLN A 349 9.75 10.92 -1.36
C GLN A 349 9.88 9.44 -0.98
N LEU A 350 10.70 9.17 0.02
CA LEU A 350 10.66 7.92 0.77
C LEU A 350 9.83 8.18 2.02
N ASN A 351 8.54 7.90 1.92
CA ASN A 351 7.60 7.85 3.04
C ASN A 351 7.64 6.41 3.57
N PRO A 352 8.23 6.16 4.76
CA PRO A 352 8.43 4.80 5.22
C PRO A 352 7.12 4.02 5.27
N SER A 353 7.11 2.83 4.69
CA SER A 353 6.05 1.82 4.87
C SER A 353 6.52 0.66 5.75
N ALA A 354 7.74 0.17 5.52
CA ALA A 354 8.37 -0.82 6.40
C ALA A 354 9.83 -0.52 6.70
N LEU A 355 10.33 -1.17 7.75
CA LEU A 355 11.71 -1.13 8.20
C LEU A 355 12.17 -2.54 8.57
N ALA A 356 13.34 -2.96 8.09
CA ALA A 356 14.01 -4.14 8.60
C ALA A 356 15.53 -3.97 8.70
N ILE A 357 16.15 -4.69 9.61
CA ILE A 357 17.62 -4.75 9.74
C ILE A 357 18.12 -6.09 9.25
N HIS A 358 19.05 -6.07 8.30
CA HIS A 358 19.64 -7.27 7.73
C HIS A 358 20.41 -8.06 8.79
N PRO A 359 20.10 -9.35 9.02
CA PRO A 359 20.61 -10.08 10.19
C PRO A 359 22.11 -10.38 10.12
N LEU A 360 22.69 -10.38 8.91
CA LEU A 360 24.12 -10.68 8.72
C LEU A 360 25.00 -9.44 8.62
N THR A 361 24.48 -8.31 8.12
CA THR A 361 25.29 -7.11 7.84
C THR A 361 25.00 -5.98 8.82
N GLY A 362 23.81 -5.99 9.44
CA GLY A 362 23.34 -4.91 10.29
C GLY A 362 22.88 -3.68 9.51
N ASP A 363 22.79 -3.75 8.18
CA ASP A 363 22.30 -2.66 7.35
C ASP A 363 20.77 -2.52 7.51
N TRP A 364 20.30 -1.28 7.50
CA TRP A 364 18.89 -0.95 7.66
C TRP A 364 18.27 -0.77 6.27
N TYR A 365 17.14 -1.40 6.06
CA TYR A 365 16.36 -1.34 4.84
C TYR A 365 15.06 -0.61 5.16
N VAL A 366 14.80 0.49 4.46
CA VAL A 366 13.58 1.30 4.64
C VAL A 366 12.81 1.31 3.33
N LEU A 367 11.58 0.82 3.37
CA LEU A 367 10.66 0.74 2.24
C LEU A 367 9.82 2.00 2.12
N SER A 368 9.34 2.30 0.92
CA SER A 368 8.32 3.33 0.67
C SER A 368 7.38 2.85 -0.40
N ALA A 369 6.08 2.94 -0.13
CA ALA A 369 5.02 2.62 -1.08
C ALA A 369 4.79 3.74 -2.11
N THR A 370 4.67 5.01 -1.68
CA THR A 370 4.26 6.15 -2.54
C THR A 370 5.12 6.33 -3.80
N ASN A 371 6.44 6.18 -3.68
CA ASN A 371 7.35 6.23 -4.83
C ASN A 371 8.12 4.93 -5.05
N ARG A 372 7.69 3.85 -4.38
CA ARG A 372 8.26 2.50 -4.52
C ARG A 372 9.79 2.52 -4.45
N LEU A 373 10.31 2.89 -3.28
CA LEU A 373 11.74 3.01 -3.06
C LEU A 373 12.17 2.08 -1.93
N LEU A 374 13.39 1.57 -2.04
CA LEU A 374 14.07 0.87 -0.96
C LEU A 374 15.41 1.55 -0.69
N ALA A 375 15.54 2.22 0.46
CA ALA A 375 16.81 2.82 0.88
C ALA A 375 17.55 1.88 1.83
N VAL A 376 18.87 1.78 1.61
CA VAL A 376 19.77 0.98 2.45
C VAL A 376 20.72 1.92 3.20
N TYR A 377 20.75 1.80 4.51
CA TYR A 377 21.64 2.53 5.40
C TYR A 377 22.61 1.58 6.09
N SER A 378 23.88 1.96 6.17
CA SER A 378 24.89 1.26 6.98
C SER A 378 25.44 2.21 8.02
N GLN A 379 25.39 1.82 9.29
CA GLN A 379 25.87 2.65 10.41
C GLN A 379 25.30 4.09 10.40
N GLY A 380 24.03 4.24 10.00
CA GLY A 380 23.34 5.52 9.90
C GLY A 380 23.65 6.35 8.65
N GLN A 381 24.52 5.86 7.74
CA GLN A 381 24.83 6.51 6.47
C GLN A 381 24.01 5.91 5.33
N LEU A 382 23.44 6.75 4.47
CA LEU A 382 22.73 6.30 3.28
C LEU A 382 23.73 5.72 2.26
N MET A 383 23.55 4.46 1.90
CA MET A 383 24.42 3.74 0.97
C MET A 383 23.82 3.71 -0.44
N SER A 384 22.55 3.35 -0.57
CA SER A 384 21.90 3.12 -1.85
C SER A 384 20.40 3.32 -1.76
N VAL A 385 19.80 3.66 -2.90
CA VAL A 385 18.35 3.86 -3.06
C VAL A 385 17.93 3.11 -4.32
N TYR A 386 17.12 2.08 -4.16
CA TYR A 386 16.64 1.24 -5.26
C TYR A 386 15.20 1.61 -5.61
N PRO A 387 14.93 2.04 -6.86
CA PRO A 387 13.59 2.06 -7.39
C PRO A 387 13.00 0.64 -7.49
N LEU A 388 11.78 0.47 -7.05
CA LEU A 388 11.01 -0.77 -7.15
C LEU A 388 9.94 -0.52 -8.22
N PRO A 389 10.07 -1.07 -9.44
CA PRO A 389 9.13 -0.75 -10.51
C PRO A 389 7.73 -1.23 -10.15
N ALA A 390 6.72 -0.41 -10.43
CA ALA A 390 5.32 -0.73 -10.20
C ALA A 390 4.98 -2.07 -10.86
N GLU A 391 5.46 -2.34 -12.07
CA GLU A 391 5.30 -3.62 -12.79
C GLU A 391 5.62 -4.86 -11.94
N VAL A 392 6.51 -4.73 -10.94
CA VAL A 392 6.87 -5.82 -10.02
C VAL A 392 6.22 -5.65 -8.65
N TYR A 393 6.12 -4.43 -8.13
CA TYR A 393 5.58 -4.14 -6.80
C TYR A 393 4.54 -3.03 -6.89
N TYR A 394 3.24 -3.36 -6.77
CA TYR A 394 2.18 -2.37 -6.93
C TYR A 394 2.28 -1.26 -5.86
N LYS A 395 2.30 -1.68 -4.60
CA LYS A 395 2.35 -0.83 -3.40
C LYS A 395 3.11 -1.61 -2.31
N PRO A 396 4.47 -1.54 -2.28
CA PRO A 396 5.31 -2.32 -1.38
C PRO A 396 5.23 -1.77 0.05
N GLU A 397 4.71 -2.59 0.96
CA GLU A 397 4.29 -2.14 2.30
C GLU A 397 5.05 -2.85 3.42
N GLY A 398 5.28 -4.17 3.32
CA GLY A 398 5.94 -4.94 4.37
C GLY A 398 7.26 -5.57 3.96
N MET A 399 8.15 -5.85 4.91
CA MET A 399 9.36 -6.65 4.66
C MET A 399 9.86 -7.42 5.87
N THR A 400 10.49 -8.57 5.64
CA THR A 400 11.15 -9.32 6.71
C THR A 400 12.35 -10.12 6.19
N PHE A 401 13.41 -10.20 7.00
CA PHE A 401 14.58 -11.00 6.68
C PHE A 401 14.52 -12.39 7.30
N CYS A 402 15.01 -13.34 6.53
CA CYS A 402 15.33 -14.68 6.95
C CYS A 402 16.67 -14.71 7.71
N PRO A 403 16.89 -15.65 8.64
CA PRO A 403 18.18 -15.75 9.35
C PRO A 403 19.40 -15.94 8.44
N ASN A 404 19.22 -16.52 7.26
CA ASN A 404 20.27 -16.70 6.24
C ASN A 404 20.46 -15.46 5.34
N GLY A 405 19.73 -14.37 5.57
CA GLY A 405 19.80 -13.15 4.77
C GLY A 405 18.69 -13.02 3.73
N ASP A 406 17.99 -14.09 3.33
CA ASP A 406 16.96 -13.94 2.30
C ASP A 406 15.85 -12.95 2.70
N LEU A 407 15.28 -12.25 1.73
CA LEU A 407 14.29 -11.21 1.95
C LEU A 407 12.91 -11.68 1.49
N TYR A 408 11.91 -11.46 2.33
CA TYR A 408 10.51 -11.39 1.91
C TYR A 408 10.05 -9.94 1.90
N LEU A 409 9.29 -9.57 0.88
CA LEU A 409 8.66 -8.25 0.74
C LEU A 409 7.18 -8.47 0.41
N SER A 410 6.26 -7.73 1.01
CA SER A 410 4.84 -7.73 0.63
C SER A 410 4.48 -6.47 -0.15
N SER A 411 3.55 -6.62 -1.09
CA SER A 411 2.88 -5.52 -1.76
C SER A 411 1.38 -5.67 -1.58
N GLU A 412 0.70 -4.57 -1.25
CA GLU A 412 -0.74 -4.51 -1.36
C GLU A 412 -1.18 -4.69 -2.82
N GLY A 413 -2.45 -5.02 -2.96
CA GLY A 413 -3.21 -5.00 -4.20
C GLY A 413 -3.99 -3.70 -4.40
N MET A 414 -4.70 -3.61 -5.51
CA MET A 414 -5.62 -2.51 -5.78
C MET A 414 -6.93 -2.70 -5.01
N LYS A 415 -7.31 -1.71 -4.19
CA LYS A 415 -8.62 -1.65 -3.52
C LYS A 415 -9.76 -1.64 -4.57
N ASN A 416 -10.51 -2.74 -4.65
CA ASN A 416 -11.52 -3.06 -5.68
C ASN A 416 -10.98 -3.26 -7.11
N GLY A 417 -9.66 -3.38 -7.29
CA GLY A 417 -9.06 -3.62 -8.60
C GLY A 417 -8.67 -5.08 -8.85
N TYR A 418 -7.88 -5.26 -9.90
CA TYR A 418 -7.51 -6.56 -10.43
C TYR A 418 -6.22 -7.16 -9.88
N ILE A 419 -5.52 -6.39 -9.05
CA ILE A 419 -4.23 -6.75 -8.48
C ILE A 419 -4.50 -7.16 -7.04
N GLY A 420 -4.24 -8.42 -6.70
CA GLY A 420 -4.28 -8.92 -5.34
C GLY A 420 -3.02 -8.54 -4.55
N GLY A 421 -3.03 -8.83 -3.25
CA GLY A 421 -1.81 -8.72 -2.45
C GLY A 421 -0.80 -9.79 -2.86
N GLU A 422 0.49 -9.47 -2.81
CA GLU A 422 1.56 -10.38 -3.20
C GLU A 422 2.68 -10.39 -2.15
N ILE A 423 3.36 -11.54 -1.99
CA ILE A 423 4.64 -11.63 -1.28
C ILE A 423 5.71 -12.08 -2.27
N TYR A 424 6.86 -11.42 -2.23
CA TYR A 424 8.02 -11.72 -3.07
C TYR A 424 9.12 -12.34 -2.22
N TYR A 425 9.75 -13.40 -2.72
CA TYR A 425 10.94 -13.98 -2.14
C TYR A 425 12.17 -13.62 -2.98
N LEU A 426 13.15 -13.00 -2.31
CA LEU A 426 14.40 -12.56 -2.90
C LEU A 426 15.56 -13.22 -2.13
N PRO A 427 16.19 -14.27 -2.69
CA PRO A 427 17.36 -14.86 -2.07
C PRO A 427 18.54 -13.89 -2.11
N MET A 428 19.36 -13.91 -1.06
CA MET A 428 20.59 -13.11 -1.01
C MET A 428 21.59 -13.63 -2.07
N ARG A 429 22.23 -12.71 -2.82
CA ARG A 429 23.19 -13.02 -3.89
C ARG A 429 24.60 -13.33 -3.39
#